data_AF-A0A091L7E5-F1
#
_entry.id   AF-A0A091L7E5-F1
#
_cell.length_a   1.000
_cell.length_b   1.000
_cell.length_c   1.000
_cell.angle_alpha   90.00
_cell.angle_beta   90.00
_cell.angle_gamma   90.00
#
_symmetry.space_group_name_H-M   'P 1'
#
loop_
_entity.id
_entity.type
_entity.pdbx_description
1 polymer ?
#
loop_
_entity_poly.entity_id
_entity_poly.type
_entity_poly.pdbx_seq_one_letter_code
_entity_poly.pdbx_strand_id
1 'polypeptide(L)'
;MSSLTEKDRPIVQLLLDTGTCPRCILRFCCVGSQTLYRHPYKDLMKDLKEFLKNTQEKEDTVCFDIVDPPCKRLRLEHTEEGPDDVNHNGALQQIPSVNDENTAMENSAVKVCNVCLGILQEFCEADFVKKVCQKVNSADYQFTSFVFSVSLPPQLSVRERAAWLLVKQEMGNLGLSLAKDDIVQLKEAYKWIIHPLFEVSVVFAHPETDEECHFLATACPDCFKPAKNKQSVFTRMAVIKALEKIKEEDFLKHFPCPPSSPKNLCVALEIQCNNGAVFVAGK
;
A
#
# COMPACT_ATOMS: atom_id res chain seq x y z
N MET A 1 -16.31 0.31 -4.72
CA MET A 1 -15.33 1.09 -5.51
C MET A 1 -16.01 2.28 -6.17
N SER A 2 -15.99 3.47 -5.57
CA SER A 2 -16.61 4.70 -6.16
C SER A 2 -15.64 5.88 -6.30
N SER A 3 -14.32 5.68 -6.16
CA SER A 3 -13.33 6.76 -6.31
C SER A 3 -12.29 6.56 -7.41
N LEU A 4 -11.95 5.31 -7.77
CA LEU A 4 -11.04 5.03 -8.88
C LEU A 4 -11.80 5.05 -10.21
N THR A 5 -11.16 5.61 -11.22
CA THR A 5 -11.70 5.78 -12.57
C THR A 5 -10.81 5.07 -13.58
N GLU A 6 -11.29 4.87 -14.82
CA GLU A 6 -10.52 4.14 -15.85
C GLU A 6 -9.14 4.77 -16.15
N LYS A 7 -9.00 6.10 -16.02
CA LYS A 7 -7.70 6.78 -16.15
C LYS A 7 -6.67 6.36 -15.09
N ASP A 8 -7.11 5.85 -13.94
CA ASP A 8 -6.24 5.46 -12.84
C ASP A 8 -5.71 4.02 -13.03
N ARG A 9 -6.32 3.24 -13.94
CA ARG A 9 -6.01 1.82 -14.15
C ARG A 9 -4.54 1.54 -14.49
N PRO A 10 -3.89 2.26 -15.42
CA PRO A 10 -2.47 2.04 -15.71
C PRO A 10 -1.60 2.29 -14.47
N ILE A 11 -1.95 3.30 -13.68
CA ILE A 11 -1.24 3.65 -12.44
C ILE A 11 -1.41 2.57 -11.38
N VAL A 12 -2.64 2.06 -11.21
CA VAL A 12 -2.94 0.96 -10.28
C VAL A 12 -2.14 -0.29 -10.65
N GLN A 13 -2.15 -0.67 -11.92
CA GLN A 13 -1.40 -1.84 -12.42
C GLN A 13 0.11 -1.68 -12.17
N LEU A 14 0.68 -0.55 -12.62
CA LEU A 14 2.10 -0.24 -12.48
C LEU A 14 2.57 -0.27 -11.01
N LEU A 15 1.82 0.38 -10.12
CA LEU A 15 2.18 0.44 -8.71
C LEU A 15 2.01 -0.91 -8.00
N LEU A 16 1.01 -1.71 -8.39
CA LEU A 16 0.79 -3.04 -7.82
C LEU A 16 1.93 -4.00 -8.21
N ASP A 17 2.34 -4.00 -9.48
CA ASP A 17 3.40 -4.86 -10.01
C ASP A 17 4.76 -4.54 -9.39
N THR A 18 4.98 -3.27 -9.03
CA THR A 18 6.21 -2.80 -8.38
C THR A 18 6.20 -2.97 -6.86
N GLY A 19 5.11 -3.48 -6.26
CA GLY A 19 5.05 -3.81 -4.84
C GLY A 19 4.48 -2.70 -3.94
N THR A 20 3.73 -1.76 -4.48
CA THR A 20 3.06 -0.70 -3.72
C THR A 20 1.77 -1.22 -3.08
N CYS A 21 1.54 -0.89 -1.80
CA CYS A 21 0.32 -1.31 -1.11
C CYS A 21 -0.94 -0.53 -1.56
N PRO A 22 -2.16 -1.07 -1.35
CA PRO A 22 -3.39 -0.44 -1.81
C PRO A 22 -3.57 1.00 -1.34
N ARG A 23 -3.29 1.28 -0.07
CA ARG A 23 -3.43 2.62 0.49
C ARG A 23 -2.44 3.60 -0.12
N CYS A 24 -1.24 3.16 -0.49
CA CYS A 24 -0.32 4.01 -1.25
C CYS A 24 -0.80 4.22 -2.69
N ILE A 25 -1.36 3.18 -3.34
CA ILE A 25 -1.97 3.33 -4.66
C ILE A 25 -3.08 4.39 -4.64
N LEU A 26 -3.99 4.33 -3.66
CA LEU A 26 -5.05 5.33 -3.48
C LEU A 26 -4.47 6.76 -3.33
N ARG A 27 -3.34 6.93 -2.63
CA ARG A 27 -2.67 8.24 -2.49
C ARG A 27 -2.16 8.77 -3.82
N PHE A 28 -1.52 7.92 -4.63
CA PHE A 28 -0.99 8.30 -5.94
C PHE A 28 -2.07 8.47 -7.02
N CYS A 29 -3.24 7.85 -6.83
CA CYS A 29 -4.45 8.11 -7.62
C CYS A 29 -5.28 9.30 -7.07
N CYS A 30 -4.71 10.11 -6.16
CA CYS A 30 -5.32 11.33 -5.62
C CYS A 30 -6.70 11.11 -4.96
N VAL A 31 -6.93 9.92 -4.38
CA VAL A 31 -8.20 9.60 -3.72
C VAL A 31 -8.27 10.30 -2.37
N GLY A 32 -9.15 11.31 -2.25
CA GLY A 32 -9.37 12.09 -1.03
C GLY A 32 -10.41 11.52 -0.05
N SER A 33 -11.06 10.39 -0.37
CA SER A 33 -12.09 9.80 0.48
C SER A 33 -11.48 9.05 1.67
N GLN A 34 -11.56 9.66 2.87
CA GLN A 34 -10.99 9.09 4.11
C GLN A 34 -11.56 7.71 4.46
N THR A 35 -12.83 7.46 4.15
CA THR A 35 -13.50 6.19 4.48
C THR A 35 -12.89 5.02 3.72
N LEU A 36 -12.38 5.24 2.51
CA LEU A 36 -11.73 4.19 1.73
C LEU A 36 -10.46 3.69 2.41
N TYR A 37 -9.65 4.58 2.96
CA TYR A 37 -8.41 4.21 3.66
C TYR A 37 -8.62 3.37 4.92
N ARG A 38 -9.81 3.45 5.52
CA ARG A 38 -10.18 2.72 6.75
C ARG A 38 -10.62 1.27 6.50
N HIS A 39 -10.82 0.86 5.24
CA HIS A 39 -11.14 -0.55 4.96
C HIS A 39 -9.96 -1.46 5.32
N PRO A 40 -10.24 -2.72 5.71
CA PRO A 40 -9.20 -3.72 5.96
C PRO A 40 -8.29 -3.88 4.74
N TYR A 41 -7.00 -4.13 4.99
CA TYR A 41 -6.01 -4.31 3.92
C TYR A 41 -6.41 -5.35 2.88
N LYS A 42 -6.97 -6.49 3.34
CA LYS A 42 -7.38 -7.60 2.48
C LYS A 42 -8.49 -7.21 1.52
N ASP A 43 -9.45 -6.41 1.99
CA ASP A 43 -10.58 -5.95 1.19
C ASP A 43 -10.10 -4.94 0.14
N LEU A 44 -9.24 -4.00 0.53
CA LEU A 44 -8.63 -3.06 -0.42
C LEU A 44 -7.81 -3.78 -1.51
N MET A 45 -7.04 -4.80 -1.15
CA MET A 45 -6.31 -5.62 -2.12
C MET A 45 -7.26 -6.35 -3.07
N LYS A 46 -8.37 -6.90 -2.55
CA LYS A 46 -9.37 -7.60 -3.36
C LYS A 46 -10.02 -6.63 -4.34
N ASP A 47 -10.47 -5.48 -3.86
CA ASP A 47 -11.14 -4.48 -4.67
C ASP A 47 -10.24 -3.97 -5.80
N LEU A 48 -8.93 -3.75 -5.54
CA LEU A 48 -7.99 -3.33 -6.59
C LEU A 48 -7.78 -4.41 -7.65
N LYS A 49 -7.69 -5.69 -7.25
CA LYS A 49 -7.56 -6.81 -8.20
C LYS A 49 -8.83 -6.96 -9.04
N GLU A 50 -10.00 -6.80 -8.43
CA GLU A 50 -11.28 -6.84 -9.14
C GLU A 50 -11.41 -5.66 -10.10
N PHE A 51 -11.03 -4.46 -9.65
CA PHE A 51 -10.97 -3.27 -10.50
C PHE A 51 -10.14 -3.53 -11.76
N LEU A 52 -8.96 -4.16 -11.64
CA LEU A 52 -8.10 -4.53 -12.76
C LEU A 52 -8.72 -5.59 -13.69
N LYS A 53 -9.41 -6.61 -13.15
CA LYS A 53 -10.02 -7.71 -13.93
C LYS A 53 -11.20 -7.30 -14.81
N ASN A 54 -12.02 -6.34 -14.37
CA ASN A 54 -13.27 -5.96 -15.03
C ASN A 54 -13.13 -5.39 -16.46
N THR A 55 -11.90 -5.25 -16.98
CA THR A 55 -11.62 -4.84 -18.38
C THR A 55 -11.27 -6.01 -19.28
N GLN A 56 -10.69 -7.09 -18.76
CA GLN A 56 -10.31 -8.24 -19.57
C GLN A 56 -11.55 -8.91 -20.19
N GLU A 57 -12.65 -8.96 -19.44
CA GLU A 57 -13.95 -9.43 -19.93
C GLU A 57 -14.60 -8.49 -20.98
N LYS A 58 -14.25 -7.20 -20.99
CA LYS A 58 -14.78 -6.22 -21.95
C LYS A 58 -13.99 -6.20 -23.26
N GLU A 59 -12.69 -6.47 -23.23
CA GLU A 59 -11.86 -6.59 -24.45
C GLU A 59 -12.09 -7.93 -25.15
N ASP A 60 -12.30 -9.03 -24.42
CA ASP A 60 -12.59 -10.35 -25.00
C ASP A 60 -13.99 -10.47 -25.65
N THR A 61 -14.90 -9.52 -25.37
CA THR A 61 -16.27 -9.51 -25.94
C THR A 61 -16.37 -8.74 -27.27
N VAL A 62 -15.30 -8.07 -27.72
CA VAL A 62 -15.30 -7.26 -28.96
C VAL A 62 -14.40 -7.90 -30.02
N CYS A 63 -14.74 -9.12 -30.46
CA CYS A 63 -14.28 -9.61 -31.75
C CYS A 63 -15.16 -10.76 -32.30
N PHE A 64 -15.53 -10.65 -33.58
CA PHE A 64 -16.35 -11.52 -34.44
C PHE A 64 -17.86 -11.27 -34.53
N ASP A 65 -18.22 -10.10 -35.06
CA ASP A 65 -19.33 -10.03 -36.04
C ASP A 65 -18.72 -9.97 -37.45
N ILE A 66 -18.38 -11.14 -38.00
CA ILE A 66 -18.22 -11.31 -39.45
C ILE A 66 -19.42 -12.13 -39.94
N VAL A 67 -20.19 -11.47 -40.79
CA VAL A 67 -21.34 -11.97 -41.54
C VAL A 67 -21.00 -13.30 -42.22
N ASP A 68 -21.73 -14.35 -41.86
CA ASP A 68 -21.60 -15.70 -42.43
C ASP A 68 -22.49 -15.85 -43.68
N PRO A 69 -21.97 -16.28 -44.85
CA PRO A 69 -22.80 -16.74 -45.97
C PRO A 69 -22.78 -18.28 -46.13
N PRO A 70 -23.87 -18.91 -46.60
CA PRO A 70 -24.14 -20.32 -46.33
C PRO A 70 -23.62 -21.26 -47.44
N CYS A 71 -22.90 -22.34 -47.10
CA CYS A 71 -22.62 -23.42 -48.05
C CYS A 71 -22.61 -24.84 -47.43
N LYS A 72 -23.77 -25.48 -47.60
CA LYS A 72 -24.11 -26.90 -47.82
C LYS A 72 -23.00 -27.99 -47.76
N ARG A 73 -23.28 -29.00 -46.91
CA ARG A 73 -23.16 -30.48 -47.03
C ARG A 73 -21.94 -31.08 -47.77
N LEU A 74 -21.27 -32.02 -47.10
CA LEU A 74 -21.12 -33.40 -47.61
C LEU A 74 -20.82 -34.38 -46.45
N ARG A 75 -21.45 -35.56 -46.58
CA ARG A 75 -21.57 -36.71 -45.68
C ARG A 75 -20.44 -37.70 -45.95
N LEU A 76 -19.92 -38.39 -44.93
CA LEU A 76 -19.51 -39.79 -45.07
C LEU A 76 -19.53 -40.49 -43.70
N GLU A 77 -20.36 -41.53 -43.60
CA GLU A 77 -20.44 -42.51 -42.51
C GLU A 77 -19.46 -43.65 -42.80
N HIS A 78 -18.92 -44.31 -41.77
CA HIS A 78 -18.66 -45.76 -41.81
C HIS A 78 -18.83 -46.34 -40.39
N THR A 79 -19.63 -47.41 -40.36
CA THR A 79 -20.21 -48.16 -39.23
C THR A 79 -19.33 -49.34 -38.82
N GLU A 80 -19.68 -49.94 -37.68
CA GLU A 80 -19.65 -51.38 -37.28
C GLU A 80 -18.89 -51.59 -35.97
N GLU A 81 -19.30 -52.37 -34.97
CA GLU A 81 -20.54 -53.00 -34.46
C GLU A 81 -20.09 -53.66 -33.10
N GLY A 82 -20.98 -53.89 -32.13
CA GLY A 82 -20.68 -54.24 -30.71
C GLY A 82 -20.18 -55.69 -30.42
N PRO A 83 -20.54 -56.35 -29.28
CA PRO A 83 -21.25 -55.89 -28.07
C PRO A 83 -20.70 -56.49 -26.72
N ASP A 84 -21.40 -56.14 -25.62
CA ASP A 84 -21.59 -56.86 -24.34
C ASP A 84 -20.41 -57.17 -23.39
N ASP A 85 -20.45 -56.61 -22.17
CA ASP A 85 -20.82 -57.45 -21.00
C ASP A 85 -21.26 -56.63 -19.76
N VAL A 86 -22.19 -57.23 -19.03
CA VAL A 86 -22.96 -56.73 -17.89
C VAL A 86 -22.31 -57.17 -16.59
N ASN A 87 -22.22 -56.32 -15.54
CA ASN A 87 -22.61 -56.75 -14.17
C ASN A 87 -22.61 -55.69 -13.05
N HIS A 88 -23.80 -55.54 -12.46
CA HIS A 88 -24.21 -55.52 -11.04
C HIS A 88 -23.67 -54.49 -10.00
N ASN A 89 -24.60 -53.59 -9.61
CA ASN A 89 -25.16 -53.31 -8.26
C ASN A 89 -24.54 -54.07 -7.06
N GLY A 90 -24.35 -53.54 -5.84
CA GLY A 90 -24.80 -52.29 -5.20
C GLY A 90 -24.57 -52.33 -3.67
N ALA A 91 -25.11 -51.33 -2.96
CA ALA A 91 -25.35 -51.19 -1.51
C ALA A 91 -24.40 -50.27 -0.67
N LEU A 92 -24.86 -49.02 -0.51
CA LEU A 92 -25.06 -48.25 0.73
C LEU A 92 -24.18 -48.55 1.96
N GLN A 93 -23.52 -47.51 2.50
CA GLN A 93 -23.80 -47.03 3.87
C GLN A 93 -23.14 -45.67 4.19
N GLN A 94 -23.75 -45.02 5.18
CA GLN A 94 -23.71 -43.61 5.54
C GLN A 94 -22.44 -43.15 6.25
N ILE A 95 -22.22 -41.83 6.15
CA ILE A 95 -21.31 -40.96 6.90
C ILE A 95 -21.50 -41.16 8.42
N PRO A 96 -20.42 -41.08 9.23
CA PRO A 96 -20.28 -39.91 10.10
C PRO A 96 -18.90 -39.27 10.07
N SER A 97 -18.92 -37.95 10.11
CA SER A 97 -17.83 -37.02 10.33
C SER A 97 -16.95 -37.37 11.52
N VAL A 98 -15.62 -37.29 11.37
CA VAL A 98 -14.71 -36.78 12.41
C VAL A 98 -13.60 -36.00 11.72
N ASN A 99 -13.37 -34.80 12.25
CA ASN A 99 -12.39 -33.79 11.89
C ASN A 99 -11.01 -34.34 11.56
N ASP A 100 -10.42 -33.81 10.49
CA ASP A 100 -9.00 -33.44 10.56
C ASP A 100 -8.83 -32.07 9.87
N GLU A 101 -8.73 -31.06 10.73
CA GLU A 101 -8.33 -29.71 10.39
C GLU A 101 -6.91 -29.74 9.85
N ASN A 102 -6.77 -29.65 8.53
CA ASN A 102 -5.58 -29.07 7.92
C ASN A 102 -6.03 -27.99 6.94
N THR A 103 -6.62 -26.95 7.50
CA THR A 103 -6.56 -25.60 6.93
C THR A 103 -5.09 -25.22 6.89
N ALA A 104 -4.43 -25.58 5.79
CA ALA A 104 -3.19 -24.96 5.37
C ALA A 104 -3.51 -23.49 5.16
N MET A 105 -3.39 -22.72 6.24
CA MET A 105 -3.41 -21.28 6.26
C MET A 105 -2.23 -20.85 5.39
N GLU A 106 -2.48 -20.59 4.11
CA GLU A 106 -1.57 -19.86 3.25
C GLU A 106 -1.43 -18.45 3.83
N ASN A 107 -0.61 -18.33 4.87
CA ASN A 107 0.00 -17.09 5.29
C ASN A 107 1.00 -16.71 4.20
N SER A 108 0.49 -16.30 3.03
CA SER A 108 1.28 -15.49 2.11
C SER A 108 1.62 -14.23 2.89
N ALA A 109 2.86 -14.16 3.38
CA ALA A 109 3.34 -13.01 4.13
C ALA A 109 3.06 -11.76 3.30
N VAL A 110 2.35 -10.80 3.87
CA VAL A 110 2.01 -9.55 3.18
C VAL A 110 3.33 -8.89 2.76
N LYS A 111 3.53 -8.75 1.44
CA LYS A 111 4.74 -8.10 0.91
C LYS A 111 4.83 -6.67 1.46
N VAL A 112 6.02 -6.29 1.91
CA VAL A 112 6.26 -4.95 2.42
C VAL A 112 6.16 -3.94 1.29
N CYS A 113 5.40 -2.87 1.52
CA CYS A 113 5.25 -1.79 0.56
C CYS A 113 6.59 -1.10 0.30
N ASN A 114 7.02 -1.06 -0.96
CA ASN A 114 8.24 -0.36 -1.39
C ASN A 114 8.17 1.17 -1.20
N VAL A 115 6.98 1.75 -0.96
CA VAL A 115 6.83 3.19 -0.69
C VAL A 115 6.77 3.50 0.80
N CYS A 116 5.82 2.90 1.53
CA CYS A 116 5.55 3.28 2.92
C CYS A 116 6.19 2.38 3.97
N LEU A 117 6.89 1.31 3.56
CA LEU A 117 7.61 0.40 4.47
C LEU A 117 6.72 -0.11 5.62
N GLY A 118 5.46 -0.45 5.32
CA GLY A 118 4.52 -0.96 6.32
C GLY A 118 3.65 0.07 7.06
N ILE A 119 3.92 1.37 6.94
CA ILE A 119 3.18 2.40 7.70
C ILE A 119 1.67 2.39 7.39
N LEU A 120 1.29 2.20 6.13
CA LEU A 120 -0.11 2.04 5.70
C LEU A 120 -0.51 0.57 5.50
N GLN A 121 0.21 -0.34 6.13
CA GLN A 121 -0.11 -1.77 6.21
C GLN A 121 -0.38 -2.08 7.69
N GLU A 122 0.45 -2.88 8.34
CA GLU A 122 0.26 -3.31 9.74
C GLU A 122 0.11 -2.13 10.73
N PHE A 123 0.89 -1.06 10.55
CA PHE A 123 0.90 0.06 11.50
C PHE A 123 -0.34 0.95 11.48
N CYS A 124 -1.29 0.70 10.57
CA CYS A 124 -2.59 1.36 10.58
C CYS A 124 -3.77 0.40 10.73
N GLU A 125 -3.51 -0.87 11.05
CA GLU A 125 -4.56 -1.86 11.35
C GLU A 125 -4.98 -1.83 12.82
N ALA A 126 -6.14 -2.44 13.09
CA ALA A 126 -6.76 -2.48 14.41
C ALA A 126 -5.84 -3.05 15.50
N ASP A 127 -5.01 -4.05 15.18
CA ASP A 127 -4.12 -4.67 16.17
C ASP A 127 -3.02 -3.72 16.65
N PHE A 128 -2.41 -2.96 15.74
CA PHE A 128 -1.42 -1.96 16.11
C PHE A 128 -2.06 -0.82 16.90
N VAL A 129 -3.21 -0.33 16.44
CA VAL A 129 -4.03 0.65 17.15
C VAL A 129 -4.33 0.19 18.57
N LYS A 130 -4.74 -1.07 18.75
CA LYS A 130 -5.03 -1.65 20.07
C LYS A 130 -3.79 -1.66 20.97
N LYS A 131 -2.61 -2.00 20.43
CA LYS A 131 -1.34 -1.95 21.17
C LYS A 131 -1.02 -0.51 21.62
N VAL A 132 -1.26 0.48 20.77
CA VAL A 132 -1.11 1.90 21.12
C VAL A 132 -2.08 2.29 22.24
N CYS A 133 -3.37 1.98 22.10
CA CYS A 133 -4.37 2.29 23.13
C CYS A 133 -4.07 1.61 24.48
N GLN A 134 -3.59 0.36 24.45
CA GLN A 134 -3.18 -0.35 25.67
C GLN A 134 -2.03 0.36 26.37
N LYS A 135 -1.03 0.86 25.63
CA LYS A 135 0.07 1.66 26.18
C LYS A 135 -0.42 2.97 26.80
N VAL A 136 -1.33 3.67 26.14
CA VAL A 136 -1.95 4.90 26.67
C VAL A 136 -2.70 4.63 27.97
N ASN A 137 -3.58 3.63 27.97
CA ASN A 137 -4.39 3.30 29.14
C ASN A 137 -3.53 2.85 30.31
N SER A 138 -2.39 2.19 30.05
CA SER A 138 -1.44 1.81 31.10
C SER A 138 -0.63 2.97 31.69
N ALA A 139 -0.63 4.14 31.05
CA ALA A 139 0.09 5.32 31.52
C ALA A 139 -0.69 6.15 32.57
N ASP A 140 -1.97 5.82 32.79
CA ASP A 140 -2.85 6.38 33.85
C ASP A 140 -2.93 7.93 33.87
N TYR A 141 -2.89 8.55 32.69
CA TYR A 141 -3.11 9.99 32.55
C TYR A 141 -4.61 10.34 32.63
N GLN A 142 -4.92 11.46 33.26
CA GLN A 142 -6.24 12.09 33.15
C GLN A 142 -6.25 13.09 32.01
N PHE A 143 -7.16 12.92 31.04
CA PHE A 143 -7.31 13.79 29.88
C PHE A 143 -8.76 13.81 29.38
N THR A 144 -9.17 14.92 28.77
CA THR A 144 -10.51 15.10 28.15
C THR A 144 -10.45 15.25 26.62
N SER A 145 -9.27 15.51 26.09
CA SER A 145 -8.99 15.67 24.66
C SER A 145 -7.57 15.18 24.37
N PHE A 146 -7.20 15.10 23.09
CA PHE A 146 -5.92 14.52 22.73
C PHE A 146 -5.34 14.99 21.39
N VAL A 147 -4.03 14.81 21.22
CA VAL A 147 -3.28 15.13 20.00
C VAL A 147 -2.41 13.96 19.54
N PHE A 148 -2.75 13.34 18.41
CA PHE A 148 -1.92 12.29 17.82
C PHE A 148 -0.73 12.88 17.04
N SER A 149 0.49 12.51 17.46
CA SER A 149 1.75 12.85 16.79
C SER A 149 2.41 11.61 16.20
N VAL A 150 2.97 11.76 15.01
CA VAL A 150 3.72 10.68 14.34
C VAL A 150 5.01 11.24 13.73
N SER A 151 6.10 10.53 14.00
CA SER A 151 7.43 10.74 13.46
C SER A 151 7.77 9.59 12.53
N LEU A 152 7.95 9.90 11.24
CA LEU A 152 8.18 8.92 10.18
C LEU A 152 9.66 8.93 9.75
N PRO A 153 10.24 7.79 9.33
CA PRO A 153 11.59 7.72 8.81
C PRO A 153 11.82 8.73 7.67
N PRO A 154 12.91 9.53 7.71
CA PRO A 154 13.20 10.54 6.69
C PRO A 154 13.27 9.99 5.26
N GLN A 155 13.78 8.77 5.09
CA GLN A 155 13.92 8.09 3.80
C GLN A 155 12.60 7.77 3.10
N LEU A 156 11.48 7.76 3.82
CA LEU A 156 10.16 7.61 3.20
C LEU A 156 9.88 8.74 2.20
N SER A 157 10.42 9.94 2.42
CA SER A 157 10.28 11.05 1.48
C SER A 157 11.06 10.81 0.17
N VAL A 158 12.19 10.10 0.22
CA VAL A 158 12.97 9.71 -0.98
C VAL A 158 12.18 8.68 -1.79
N ARG A 159 11.64 7.65 -1.11
CA ARG A 159 10.80 6.62 -1.74
C ARG A 159 9.52 7.19 -2.34
N GLU A 160 8.85 8.11 -1.64
CA GLU A 160 7.68 8.83 -2.13
C GLU A 160 8.01 9.67 -3.37
N ARG A 161 9.18 10.33 -3.41
CA ARG A 161 9.64 11.06 -4.59
C ARG A 161 9.87 10.14 -5.79
N ALA A 162 10.52 9.00 -5.60
CA ALA A 162 10.75 8.03 -6.67
C ALA A 162 9.43 7.44 -7.22
N ALA A 163 8.51 7.04 -6.34
CA ALA A 163 7.18 6.60 -6.76
C ALA A 163 6.40 7.71 -7.49
N TRP A 164 6.49 8.95 -7.03
CA TRP A 164 5.88 10.09 -7.74
C TRP A 164 6.47 10.30 -9.13
N LEU A 165 7.80 10.19 -9.30
CA LEU A 165 8.44 10.30 -10.61
C LEU A 165 7.96 9.21 -11.58
N LEU A 166 7.83 7.98 -11.08
CA LEU A 166 7.29 6.86 -11.85
C LEU A 166 5.85 7.13 -12.32
N VAL A 167 4.98 7.56 -11.40
CA VAL A 167 3.57 7.87 -11.72
C VAL A 167 3.47 9.08 -12.66
N LYS A 168 4.30 10.12 -12.43
CA LYS A 168 4.36 11.31 -13.31
C LYS A 168 4.73 10.92 -14.73
N GLN A 169 5.72 10.03 -14.91
CA GLN A 169 6.12 9.55 -16.22
C GLN A 169 4.97 8.78 -16.90
N GLU A 170 4.31 7.88 -16.18
CA GLU A 170 3.19 7.10 -16.72
C GLU A 170 2.00 7.99 -17.10
N MET A 171 1.64 8.95 -16.24
CA MET A 171 0.62 9.95 -16.55
C MET A 171 0.98 10.77 -17.79
N GLY A 172 2.25 11.13 -17.95
CA GLY A 172 2.75 11.82 -19.14
C GLY A 172 2.59 11.00 -20.43
N ASN A 173 2.82 9.68 -20.37
CA ASN A 173 2.58 8.77 -21.50
C ASN A 173 1.11 8.72 -21.92
N LEU A 174 0.20 8.92 -20.95
CA LEU A 174 -1.25 9.00 -21.17
C LEU A 174 -1.74 10.40 -21.60
N GLY A 175 -0.83 11.37 -21.76
CA GLY A 175 -1.17 12.76 -22.06
C GLY A 175 -1.82 13.50 -20.88
N LEU A 176 -1.68 12.98 -19.67
CA LEU A 176 -2.19 13.57 -18.43
C LEU A 176 -1.06 14.26 -17.66
N SER A 177 -1.41 15.19 -16.78
CA SER A 177 -0.46 15.84 -15.88
C SER A 177 -0.79 15.50 -14.43
N LEU A 178 0.24 15.38 -13.60
CA LEU A 178 0.13 15.14 -12.16
C LEU A 178 1.03 16.12 -11.43
N ALA A 179 0.45 17.01 -10.63
CA ALA A 179 1.23 17.87 -9.74
C ALA A 179 1.64 17.09 -8.48
N LYS A 180 2.74 17.52 -7.86
CA LYS A 180 3.21 16.92 -6.60
C LYS A 180 2.20 17.13 -5.47
N ASP A 181 1.49 18.25 -5.47
CA ASP A 181 0.53 18.60 -4.41
C ASP A 181 -0.82 17.90 -4.55
N ASP A 182 -1.04 17.17 -5.66
CA ASP A 182 -2.27 16.40 -5.88
C ASP A 182 -2.26 15.08 -5.08
N ILE A 183 -1.09 14.55 -4.73
CA ILE A 183 -0.98 13.27 -4.02
C ILE A 183 -1.24 13.45 -2.54
N VAL A 184 -2.00 12.53 -1.96
CA VAL A 184 -2.25 12.52 -0.51
C VAL A 184 -0.95 12.14 0.22
N GLN A 185 -0.50 13.01 1.13
CA GLN A 185 0.74 12.79 1.87
C GLN A 185 0.63 11.56 2.78
N LEU A 186 1.71 10.79 2.93
CA LEU A 186 1.74 9.60 3.80
C LEU A 186 1.24 9.89 5.22
N LYS A 187 1.73 10.99 5.81
CA LYS A 187 1.36 11.40 7.18
C LYS A 187 -0.12 11.77 7.29
N GLU A 188 -0.70 12.32 6.24
CA GLU A 188 -2.11 12.68 6.20
C GLU A 188 -3.00 11.44 6.08
N ALA A 189 -2.73 10.57 5.11
CA ALA A 189 -3.45 9.30 4.96
C ALA A 189 -3.39 8.46 6.24
N TYR A 190 -2.23 8.39 6.88
CA TYR A 190 -2.07 7.69 8.16
C TYR A 190 -2.96 8.29 9.26
N LYS A 191 -3.03 9.63 9.35
CA LYS A 191 -3.93 10.32 10.30
C LYS A 191 -5.41 10.03 10.00
N TRP A 192 -5.84 9.94 8.75
CA TRP A 192 -7.23 9.62 8.42
C TRP A 192 -7.66 8.26 8.96
N ILE A 193 -6.73 7.30 9.02
CA ILE A 193 -6.98 5.94 9.50
C ILE A 193 -6.94 5.88 11.02
N ILE A 194 -5.94 6.51 11.65
CA ILE A 194 -5.71 6.43 13.10
C ILE A 194 -6.59 7.40 13.91
N HIS A 195 -7.09 8.50 13.33
CA HIS A 195 -7.91 9.47 14.07
C HIS A 195 -9.34 8.92 14.29
N PRO A 196 -9.85 8.82 15.54
CA PRO A 196 -9.61 9.70 16.69
C PRO A 196 -9.00 8.97 17.90
N LEU A 197 -7.67 8.76 17.91
CA LEU A 197 -6.99 8.00 18.98
C LEU A 197 -5.84 8.81 19.64
N PHE A 198 -6.09 9.32 20.85
CA PHE A 198 -5.18 9.70 21.97
C PHE A 198 -3.95 10.62 21.76
N GLU A 199 -3.41 11.20 22.85
CA GLU A 199 -2.23 12.10 22.84
C GLU A 199 -1.00 11.22 22.87
N VAL A 200 -0.71 10.67 21.70
CA VAL A 200 0.31 9.65 21.53
C VAL A 200 1.27 10.12 20.49
N SER A 201 2.56 10.08 20.84
CA SER A 201 3.64 10.19 19.89
C SER A 201 4.13 8.79 19.54
N VAL A 202 4.02 8.42 18.26
CA VAL A 202 4.62 7.19 17.73
C VAL A 202 5.83 7.56 16.86
N VAL A 203 6.98 6.97 17.17
CA VAL A 203 8.23 7.15 16.41
C VAL A 203 8.54 5.88 15.63
N PHE A 204 8.64 6.00 14.32
CA PHE A 204 9.01 4.91 13.43
C PHE A 204 10.45 5.07 12.92
N ALA A 205 11.14 3.95 12.75
CA ALA A 205 12.43 3.86 12.06
C ALA A 205 12.44 2.67 11.09
N HIS A 206 13.36 2.70 10.13
CA HIS A 206 13.59 1.57 9.24
C HIS A 206 15.09 1.38 9.02
N PRO A 207 15.75 0.54 9.84
CA PRO A 207 17.21 0.40 9.81
C PRO A 207 17.76 -0.11 8.48
N GLU A 208 17.01 -0.93 7.75
CA GLU A 208 17.47 -1.48 6.45
C GLU A 208 17.64 -0.40 5.36
N THR A 209 17.01 0.78 5.51
CA THR A 209 17.01 1.82 4.48
C THR A 209 17.39 3.20 5.02
N ASP A 210 17.99 3.27 6.20
CA ASP A 210 18.41 4.54 6.81
C ASP A 210 19.45 5.27 5.95
N GLU A 211 20.23 4.53 5.17
CA GLU A 211 21.24 5.07 4.26
C GLU A 211 20.68 5.74 3.00
N GLU A 212 19.40 5.52 2.64
CA GLU A 212 18.81 6.00 1.39
C GLU A 212 18.78 7.53 1.23
N CYS A 213 18.92 8.28 2.31
CA CYS A 213 19.01 9.74 2.26
C CYS A 213 20.41 10.28 2.00
N HIS A 214 21.45 9.46 2.13
CA HIS A 214 22.84 9.93 2.25
C HIS A 214 23.34 10.62 0.98
N PHE A 215 22.90 10.17 -0.20
CA PHE A 215 23.26 10.80 -1.47
C PHE A 215 22.81 12.27 -1.55
N LEU A 216 21.75 12.65 -0.82
CA LEU A 216 21.27 14.03 -0.79
C LEU A 216 22.26 14.97 -0.09
N ALA A 217 23.08 14.49 0.84
CA ALA A 217 24.12 15.31 1.45
C ALA A 217 25.20 15.70 0.44
N THR A 218 25.49 14.83 -0.52
CA THR A 218 26.41 15.11 -1.63
C THR A 218 25.76 16.01 -2.69
N ALA A 219 24.50 15.74 -3.04
CA ALA A 219 23.78 16.49 -4.07
C ALA A 219 23.33 17.89 -3.61
N CYS A 220 23.04 18.07 -2.32
CA CYS A 220 22.48 19.28 -1.72
C CYS A 220 23.07 19.56 -0.33
N PRO A 221 24.40 19.79 -0.20
CA PRO A 221 25.08 19.91 1.09
C PRO A 221 24.51 21.04 1.97
N ASP A 222 24.05 22.13 1.36
CA ASP A 222 23.48 23.28 2.07
C ASP A 222 22.23 22.95 2.91
N CYS A 223 21.55 21.85 2.59
CA CYS A 223 20.35 21.41 3.31
C CYS A 223 20.67 20.64 4.61
N PHE A 224 21.89 20.12 4.75
CA PHE A 224 22.29 19.21 5.83
C PHE A 224 23.35 19.84 6.73
N LYS A 225 22.94 20.88 7.47
CA LYS A 225 23.83 21.56 8.43
C LYS A 225 23.77 20.86 9.80
N PRO A 226 24.92 20.54 10.41
CA PRO A 226 24.97 20.03 11.78
C PRO A 226 24.31 21.03 12.74
N ALA A 227 23.35 20.56 13.53
CA ALA A 227 22.76 21.34 14.61
C ALA A 227 23.35 20.87 15.95
N LYS A 228 23.67 21.82 16.84
CA LYS A 228 24.01 21.50 18.23
C LYS A 228 22.84 20.69 18.82
N ASN A 229 23.10 19.48 19.33
CA ASN A 229 22.14 18.56 19.98
C ASN A 229 21.30 17.63 19.08
N LYS A 230 21.61 17.44 17.78
CA LYS A 230 20.95 16.41 16.96
C LYS A 230 21.88 15.24 16.65
N GLN A 231 21.39 14.01 16.87
CA GLN A 231 22.10 12.77 16.53
C GLN A 231 22.24 12.55 15.01
N SER A 232 21.35 13.12 14.20
CA SER A 232 21.42 13.03 12.73
C SER A 232 21.05 14.35 12.06
N VAL A 233 21.76 14.67 10.97
CA VAL A 233 21.47 15.80 10.09
C VAL A 233 20.30 15.52 9.13
N PHE A 234 19.98 14.24 8.91
CA PHE A 234 18.93 13.78 8.00
C PHE A 234 17.55 13.86 8.63
N THR A 235 17.13 15.06 9.07
CA THR A 235 15.74 15.25 9.50
C THR A 235 14.80 15.18 8.29
N ARG A 236 13.55 14.73 8.49
CA ARG A 236 12.54 14.71 7.42
C ARG A 236 12.43 16.06 6.70
N MET A 237 12.49 17.16 7.43
CA MET A 237 12.44 18.51 6.86
C MET A 237 13.66 18.83 5.98
N ALA A 238 14.86 18.43 6.41
CA ALA A 238 16.07 18.62 5.61
C ALA A 238 16.03 17.79 4.32
N VAL A 239 15.56 16.54 4.40
CA VAL A 239 15.36 15.66 3.24
C VAL A 239 14.35 16.25 2.27
N ILE A 240 13.18 16.71 2.73
CA ILE A 240 12.16 17.34 1.86
C ILE A 240 12.75 18.56 1.13
N LYS A 241 13.47 19.44 1.85
CA LYS A 241 14.14 20.60 1.25
C LYS A 241 15.19 20.22 0.21
N ALA A 242 15.93 19.15 0.43
CA ALA A 242 16.89 18.64 -0.55
C ALA A 242 16.19 18.08 -1.79
N LEU A 243 15.10 17.33 -1.61
CA LEU A 243 14.29 16.77 -2.71
C LEU A 243 13.59 17.83 -3.56
N GLU A 244 13.34 19.02 -3.01
CA GLU A 244 12.83 20.17 -3.77
C GLU A 244 13.89 20.87 -4.61
N LYS A 245 15.18 20.72 -4.27
CA LYS A 245 16.30 21.37 -4.95
C LYS A 245 17.00 20.47 -5.97
N ILE A 246 17.06 19.17 -5.70
CA ILE A 246 17.73 18.22 -6.59
C ILE A 246 16.98 18.10 -7.93
N LYS A 247 17.73 18.06 -9.03
CA LYS A 247 17.17 17.82 -10.37
C LYS A 247 16.66 16.40 -10.50
N GLU A 248 15.66 16.19 -11.35
CA GLU A 248 15.08 14.85 -11.57
C GLU A 248 16.11 13.89 -12.14
N GLU A 249 16.92 14.33 -13.11
CA GLU A 249 17.99 13.52 -13.71
C GLU A 249 19.04 13.08 -12.67
N ASP A 250 19.42 13.98 -11.75
CA ASP A 250 20.43 13.67 -10.73
C ASP A 250 19.85 12.76 -9.64
N PHE A 251 18.57 12.92 -9.29
CA PHE A 251 17.88 12.00 -8.40
C PHE A 251 17.87 10.57 -8.97
N LEU A 252 17.50 10.41 -10.24
CA LEU A 252 17.39 9.11 -10.91
C LEU A 252 18.75 8.41 -11.11
N LYS A 253 19.87 9.15 -11.10
CA LYS A 253 21.22 8.56 -11.09
C LYS A 253 21.57 7.89 -9.76
N HIS A 254 20.99 8.38 -8.66
CA HIS A 254 21.37 7.97 -7.30
C HIS A 254 20.36 7.07 -6.61
N PHE A 255 19.08 7.12 -7.00
CA PHE A 255 18.01 6.37 -6.34
C PHE A 255 17.15 5.58 -7.34
N PRO A 256 16.83 4.29 -7.06
CA PRO A 256 16.04 3.47 -7.96
C PRO A 256 14.59 3.96 -8.10
N CYS A 257 14.07 3.91 -9.33
CA CYS A 257 12.70 4.28 -9.67
C CYS A 257 12.10 3.19 -10.57
N PRO A 258 11.22 2.31 -10.07
CA PRO A 258 10.56 2.30 -8.75
C PRO A 258 11.52 2.06 -7.57
N PRO A 259 11.13 2.47 -6.34
CA PRO A 259 11.81 2.04 -5.12
C PRO A 259 11.87 0.51 -5.02
N SER A 260 12.99 -0.01 -4.53
CA SER A 260 13.15 -1.44 -4.25
C SER A 260 12.24 -1.90 -3.10
N SER A 261 11.70 -3.12 -3.19
CA SER A 261 10.94 -3.71 -2.09
C SER A 261 11.88 -4.10 -0.95
N PRO A 262 11.66 -3.60 0.28
CA PRO A 262 12.48 -3.97 1.43
C PRO A 262 12.13 -5.39 1.91
N LYS A 263 13.00 -5.97 2.74
CA LYS A 263 12.73 -7.25 3.40
C LYS A 263 11.84 -7.08 4.63
N ASN A 264 12.04 -6.00 5.38
CA ASN A 264 11.40 -5.78 6.67
C ASN A 264 10.43 -4.60 6.63
N LEU A 265 9.49 -4.58 7.58
CA LEU A 265 8.63 -3.42 7.85
C LEU A 265 9.41 -2.37 8.66
N CYS A 266 8.84 -1.16 8.76
CA CYS A 266 9.26 -0.21 9.79
C CYS A 266 9.21 -0.86 11.18
N VAL A 267 9.97 -0.29 12.11
CA VAL A 267 9.90 -0.61 13.53
C VAL A 267 9.28 0.58 14.25
N ALA A 268 8.25 0.34 15.06
CA ALA A 268 7.76 1.33 16.02
C ALA A 268 8.73 1.36 17.21
N LEU A 269 9.62 2.36 17.24
CA LEU A 269 10.66 2.49 18.27
C LEU A 269 10.03 2.80 19.62
N GLU A 270 9.13 3.79 19.65
CA GLU A 270 8.57 4.31 20.88
C GLU A 270 7.11 4.73 20.69
N ILE A 271 6.29 4.41 21.69
CA ILE A 271 4.93 4.91 21.86
C ILE A 271 4.95 5.71 23.16
N GLN A 272 5.04 7.03 23.05
CA GLN A 272 5.11 7.94 24.19
C GLN A 272 3.76 8.63 24.41
N CYS A 273 3.36 8.73 25.67
CA CYS A 273 2.21 9.50 26.12
C CYS A 273 2.73 10.59 27.04
N ASN A 274 2.42 11.85 26.75
CA ASN A 274 2.86 12.99 27.55
C ASN A 274 1.63 13.81 27.94
N ASN A 275 1.70 14.48 29.10
CA ASN A 275 0.74 15.51 29.49
C ASN A 275 1.45 16.87 29.49
N GLY A 276 0.76 17.90 29.03
CA GLY A 276 1.26 19.27 29.09
C GLY A 276 1.51 19.72 30.53
N ALA A 277 2.38 20.72 30.70
CA ALA A 277 2.63 21.31 32.01
C ALA A 277 1.35 21.94 32.58
N VAL A 278 1.02 21.62 33.83
CA VAL A 278 -0.06 22.25 34.59
C VAL A 278 0.54 23.35 35.45
N PHE A 279 0.07 24.58 35.26
CA PHE A 279 0.53 25.75 36.00
C PHE A 279 -0.48 26.12 37.07
N VAL A 280 -0.01 26.32 38.30
CA VAL A 280 -0.81 26.82 39.42
C VAL A 280 -0.35 28.24 39.74
N ALA A 281 -1.28 29.19 39.68
CA ALA A 281 -1.02 30.57 40.10
C ALA A 281 -1.53 30.77 41.55
N GLY A 282 -0.76 31.49 42.37
CA GLY A 282 -1.10 31.88 43.74
C GLY A 282 -0.96 33.39 43.94
N LYS A 283 -1.57 33.91 45.02
CA LYS A 283 -1.44 35.31 45.49
C LYS A 283 -0.72 35.33 46.83
#